data_AF-A0A6N9UZ10-F1
#
_entry.id   AF-A0A6N9UZ10-F1
#
_cell.length_a   1.000
_cell.length_b   1.000
_cell.length_c   1.000
_cell.angle_alpha   90.00
_cell.angle_beta   90.00
_cell.angle_gamma   90.00
#
_symmetry.space_group_name_H-M   'P 1'
#
loop_
_entity.id
_entity.type
_entity.pdbx_description
1 polymer ?
#
loop_
_entity_poly.entity_id
_entity_poly.type
_entity_poly.pdbx_seq_one_letter_code
_entity_poly.pdbx_strand_id
1 'polypeptide(L)'
;APEHPTEEQKAERIAVAKAYARGCAERSGERLRHVTSLNNARDLEVLRAGLGERKLTFMGASYGTYFGALYATLFPSHVRRMVFDSAV
;
A
#
# COMPACT_ATOMS: atom_id res chain seq x y z
N ALA A 1 14.53 4.44 21.55
CA ALA A 1 13.43 5.26 22.13
C ALA A 1 13.26 4.83 23.57
N PRO A 2 12.93 5.73 24.52
CA PRO A 2 12.67 5.31 25.90
C PRO A 2 11.45 4.38 25.93
N GLU A 3 11.52 3.34 26.77
CA GLU A 3 10.43 2.37 26.97
C GLU A 3 9.17 3.06 27.54
N HIS A 4 9.37 4.09 28.37
CA HIS A 4 8.31 4.94 28.91
C HIS A 4 8.62 6.43 28.65
N PRO A 5 8.08 7.02 27.58
CA PRO A 5 8.33 8.42 27.24
C PRO A 5 7.57 9.38 28.18
N THR A 6 8.23 10.48 28.55
CA THR A 6 7.58 11.61 29.25
C THR A 6 6.58 12.33 28.33
N GLU A 7 5.70 13.16 28.91
CA GLU A 7 4.77 13.97 28.11
C GLU A 7 5.50 14.94 27.17
N GLU A 8 6.63 15.49 27.60
CA GLU A 8 7.49 16.33 26.75
C GLU A 8 8.03 15.55 25.54
N GLN A 9 8.54 14.33 25.76
CA GLN A 9 9.02 13.47 24.68
C GLN A 9 7.91 13.05 23.72
N LYS A 10 6.68 12.84 24.23
CA LYS A 10 5.51 12.58 23.38
C LYS A 10 5.17 13.82 22.55
N ALA A 11 5.14 15.00 23.16
CA ALA A 11 4.84 16.26 22.46
C ALA A 11 5.85 16.54 21.35
N GLU A 12 7.14 16.32 21.59
CA GLU A 12 8.21 16.44 20.59
C GLU A 12 7.97 15.50 19.41
N ARG A 13 7.72 14.20 19.67
CA ARG A 13 7.45 13.21 18.61
C ARG A 13 6.20 13.54 17.80
N ILE A 14 5.15 14.03 18.45
CA ILE A 14 3.93 14.48 17.79
C ILE A 14 4.22 15.68 16.88
N ALA A 15 5.02 16.65 17.34
CA ALA A 15 5.41 17.81 16.53
C ALA A 15 6.19 17.38 15.28
N VAL A 16 7.15 16.46 15.42
CA VAL A 16 7.91 15.87 14.30
C VAL A 16 6.98 15.14 13.33
N ALA A 17 6.09 14.28 13.82
CA ALA A 17 5.13 13.55 12.98
C ALA A 17 4.18 14.48 12.22
N LYS A 18 3.69 15.56 12.86
CA LYS A 18 2.84 16.57 12.22
C LYS A 18 3.60 17.33 11.13
N ALA A 19 4.85 17.73 11.38
CA ALA A 19 5.67 18.41 10.39
C ALA A 19 5.94 17.49 9.18
N TYR A 20 6.23 16.21 9.42
CA TYR A 20 6.41 15.22 8.36
C TYR A 20 5.14 15.04 7.52
N ALA A 21 3.99 14.78 8.16
CA ALA A 21 2.71 14.59 7.49
C ALA A 21 2.32 15.82 6.64
N ARG A 22 2.51 17.03 7.19
CA ARG A 22 2.27 18.29 6.46
C ARG A 22 3.17 18.41 5.24
N GLY A 23 4.46 18.14 5.39
CA GLY A 23 5.40 18.17 4.27
C GLY A 23 5.04 17.16 3.17
N CYS A 24 4.54 15.97 3.53
CA CYS A 24 4.02 15.01 2.56
C CYS A 24 2.80 15.54 1.81
N ALA A 25 1.87 16.19 2.50
CA ALA A 25 0.70 16.82 1.90
C ALA A 25 1.07 17.98 0.96
N GLU A 26 1.98 18.87 1.38
CA GLU A 26 2.45 20.01 0.59
C GLU A 26 3.16 19.57 -0.70
N ARG A 27 4.02 18.55 -0.62
CA ARG A 27 4.79 18.08 -1.79
C ARG A 27 4.00 17.19 -2.74
N SER A 28 3.03 16.42 -2.22
CA SER A 28 2.22 15.50 -3.03
C SER A 28 0.94 16.15 -3.55
N GLY A 29 0.43 17.17 -2.86
CA GLY A 29 -0.82 17.86 -3.16
C GLY A 29 -1.99 16.89 -3.35
N GLU A 30 -2.83 17.21 -4.33
CA GLU A 30 -3.99 16.42 -4.72
C GLU A 30 -3.71 14.95 -5.09
N ARG A 31 -2.45 14.61 -5.45
CA ARG A 31 -2.09 13.23 -5.80
C ARG A 31 -2.10 12.31 -4.60
N LEU A 32 -1.87 12.83 -3.39
CA LEU A 32 -1.76 12.02 -2.17
C LEU A 32 -2.99 11.16 -1.94
N ARG A 33 -4.19 11.68 -2.27
CA ARG A 33 -5.47 10.97 -2.09
C ARG A 33 -5.61 9.72 -2.95
N HIS A 34 -4.78 9.57 -3.98
CA HIS A 34 -4.83 8.46 -4.93
C HIS A 34 -3.80 7.37 -4.63
N VAL A 35 -2.85 7.62 -3.73
CA VAL A 35 -1.81 6.65 -3.36
C VAL A 35 -2.41 5.68 -2.33
N THR A 36 -3.15 4.69 -2.81
CA THR A 36 -3.81 3.68 -1.97
C THR A 36 -3.57 2.27 -2.51
N SER A 37 -3.58 1.28 -1.62
CA SER A 37 -3.45 -0.14 -2.02
C SER A 37 -4.54 -0.59 -2.99
N LEU A 38 -5.75 -0.04 -2.85
CA LEU A 38 -6.87 -0.31 -3.75
C LEU A 38 -6.64 0.24 -5.16
N ASN A 39 -6.09 1.46 -5.27
CA ASN A 39 -5.73 2.01 -6.59
C ASN A 39 -4.59 1.22 -7.21
N ASN A 40 -3.56 0.88 -6.44
CA ASN A 40 -2.49 0.01 -6.94
C ASN A 40 -3.05 -1.33 -7.46
N ALA A 41 -4.09 -1.90 -6.83
CA ALA A 41 -4.70 -3.15 -7.29
C ALA A 41 -5.45 -2.97 -8.61
N ARG A 42 -6.08 -1.82 -8.83
CA ARG A 42 -6.66 -1.45 -10.13
C ARG A 42 -5.59 -1.21 -11.18
N ASP A 43 -4.46 -0.62 -10.80
CA ASP A 43 -3.33 -0.43 -11.71
C ASP A 43 -2.73 -1.78 -12.14
N LEU A 44 -2.65 -2.75 -11.23
CA LEU A 44 -2.24 -4.12 -11.57
C LEU A 44 -3.18 -4.80 -12.58
N GLU A 45 -4.48 -4.48 -12.54
CA GLU A 45 -5.44 -4.97 -13.53
C GLU A 45 -5.22 -4.32 -14.90
N VAL A 46 -4.91 -3.03 -14.94
CA VAL A 46 -4.51 -2.34 -16.17
C VAL A 46 -3.22 -2.95 -16.73
N LEU A 47 -2.24 -3.26 -15.89
CA LEU A 47 -1.01 -3.93 -16.30
C LEU A 47 -1.28 -5.33 -16.85
N ARG A 48 -2.10 -6.15 -16.18
CA ARG A 48 -2.52 -7.47 -16.68
C ARG A 48 -3.12 -7.35 -18.08
N ALA A 49 -4.05 -6.42 -18.26
CA ALA A 49 -4.72 -6.19 -19.55
C ALA A 49 -3.74 -5.68 -20.62
N GLY A 50 -2.85 -4.74 -20.27
CA GLY A 50 -1.84 -4.19 -21.18
C GLY A 50 -0.80 -5.22 -21.63
N LEU A 51 -0.52 -6.22 -20.80
CA LEU A 51 0.32 -7.37 -21.15
C LEU A 51 -0.41 -8.44 -21.97
N GLY A 52 -1.73 -8.30 -22.21
CA GLY A 52 -2.54 -9.28 -22.94
C GLY A 52 -2.85 -10.55 -22.15
N GLU A 53 -2.54 -10.59 -20.85
CA GLU A 53 -2.68 -11.77 -20.01
C GLU A 53 -4.14 -12.01 -19.62
N ARG A 54 -4.79 -13.08 -20.06
CA ARG A 54 -6.21 -13.32 -19.69
C ARG A 54 -6.46 -13.45 -18.18
N LYS A 55 -5.47 -13.94 -17.44
CA LYS A 55 -5.52 -14.10 -15.98
C LYS A 55 -4.13 -13.91 -15.39
N LEU A 56 -4.03 -13.18 -14.28
CA LEU A 56 -2.80 -12.85 -13.60
C LEU A 56 -2.17 -14.05 -12.87
N THR A 57 -0.88 -14.27 -13.08
CA THR A 57 -0.03 -15.08 -12.20
C THR A 57 0.86 -14.13 -11.40
N PHE A 58 0.78 -14.17 -10.07
CA PHE A 58 1.41 -13.17 -9.20
C PHE A 58 2.11 -13.80 -8.00
N MET A 59 3.21 -13.20 -7.57
CA MET A 59 3.89 -13.53 -6.32
C MET A 59 4.02 -12.24 -5.51
N GLY A 60 3.56 -12.27 -4.26
CA GLY A 60 3.62 -11.16 -3.33
C GLY A 60 4.40 -11.54 -2.08
N ALA A 61 5.32 -10.69 -1.65
CA ALA A 61 6.04 -10.84 -0.39
C ALA A 61 5.72 -9.67 0.55
N SER A 62 5.59 -9.92 1.86
CA SER A 62 5.30 -8.89 2.86
C SER A 62 4.04 -8.08 2.48
N TYR A 63 4.10 -6.75 2.37
CA TYR A 63 2.98 -5.91 1.88
C TYR A 63 2.39 -6.38 0.52
N GLY A 64 3.21 -7.03 -0.31
CA GLY A 64 2.77 -7.66 -1.56
C GLY A 64 1.68 -8.73 -1.36
N THR A 65 1.60 -9.36 -0.18
CA THR A 65 0.56 -10.34 0.16
C THR A 65 -0.80 -9.67 0.34
N TYR A 66 -0.87 -8.59 1.13
CA TYR A 66 -2.09 -7.78 1.28
C TYR A 66 -2.51 -7.16 -0.06
N PHE A 67 -1.55 -6.63 -0.81
CA PHE A 67 -1.77 -6.11 -2.16
C PHE A 67 -2.35 -7.16 -3.12
N GLY A 68 -1.79 -8.37 -3.14
CA GLY A 68 -2.30 -9.49 -3.94
C GLY A 68 -3.69 -9.94 -3.50
N ALA A 69 -3.97 -9.95 -2.18
CA ALA A 69 -5.28 -10.28 -1.65
C ALA A 69 -6.36 -9.24 -2.07
N LEU A 70 -6.03 -7.94 -2.07
CA LEU A 70 -6.93 -6.91 -2.59
C LEU A 70 -7.23 -7.12 -4.07
N TYR A 71 -6.22 -7.42 -4.89
CA TYR A 71 -6.42 -7.73 -6.31
C TYR A 71 -7.35 -8.94 -6.49
N ALA A 72 -7.08 -10.04 -5.78
CA ALA A 72 -7.90 -11.25 -5.85
C ALA A 72 -9.35 -11.02 -5.39
N THR A 73 -9.57 -10.09 -4.46
CA THR A 73 -10.91 -9.69 -4.00
C THR A 73 -11.65 -8.85 -5.03
N LEU A 74 -10.96 -7.90 -5.66
CA LEU A 74 -11.56 -7.00 -6.66
C LEU A 74 -11.78 -7.68 -8.02
N PHE A 75 -10.89 -8.59 -8.42
CA PHE A 75 -10.88 -9.23 -9.75
C PHE A 75 -10.72 -10.76 -9.67
N PRO A 76 -11.58 -11.48 -8.92
CA PRO A 76 -11.40 -12.91 -8.66
C PRO A 76 -11.40 -13.77 -9.95
N SER A 77 -12.18 -13.38 -10.96
CA SER A 77 -12.23 -14.06 -12.26
C SER A 77 -10.92 -13.97 -13.05
N HIS A 78 -10.07 -12.97 -12.74
CA HIS A 78 -8.81 -12.71 -13.42
C HIS A 78 -7.60 -13.30 -12.69
N VAL A 79 -7.79 -14.09 -11.63
CA VAL A 79 -6.69 -14.79 -10.96
C VAL A 79 -6.42 -16.14 -11.61
N ARG A 80 -5.15 -16.40 -11.98
CA ARG A 80 -4.66 -17.73 -12.42
C ARG A 80 -4.02 -18.49 -11.27
N ARG A 81 -2.96 -17.93 -10.68
CA ARG A 81 -2.22 -18.47 -9.53
C ARG A 81 -1.62 -17.33 -8.73
N MET A 82 -1.60 -17.48 -7.42
CA MET A 82 -0.97 -16.52 -6.52
C MET A 82 -0.14 -17.25 -5.48
N VAL A 83 1.04 -16.71 -5.17
CA VAL A 83 1.89 -17.14 -4.06
C VAL A 83 2.10 -15.96 -3.13
N PHE A 84 1.82 -16.15 -1.84
CA PHE A 84 2.00 -15.15 -0.81
C PHE A 84 3.07 -15.63 0.16
N ASP A 85 4.18 -14.91 0.21
CA ASP A 85 5.28 -15.15 1.13
C ASP A 85 5.27 -14.10 2.24
N SER A 86 5.23 -14.57 3.50
CA SER A 86 5.21 -13.71 4.69
C SER A 86 3.98 -12.79 4.74
N ALA A 87 2.83 -13.39 5.04
CA ALA A 87 1.51 -12.74 5.04
C ALA A 87 1.40 -11.57 6.03
N VAL A 88 0.61 -10.57 5.63
CA VAL A 88 0.17 -9.41 6.44
C VAL A 88 -1.30 -9.56 6.79
#